data_AF-A0A958WV45-F1
#
_entry.id   AF-A0A958WV45-F1
#
_cell.length_a   1.000
_cell.length_b   1.000
_cell.length_c   1.000
_cell.angle_alpha   90.00
_cell.angle_beta   90.00
_cell.angle_gamma   90.00
#
_symmetry.space_group_name_H-M   'P 1'
#
loop_
_entity.id
_entity.type
_entity.pdbx_description
1 polymer ?
#
loop_
_entity_poly.entity_id
_entity_poly.type
_entity_poly.pdbx_seq_one_letter_code
_entity_poly.pdbx_strand_id
1 'polypeptide(L)'
;MRKLFTISIAFFLIKNMLLGQVPAWTVNPANYANSMNFTCQVFLDGTPENGTANVLGAYVGNEVRGVATPVQVGSSAYYFLTVFSNVVSGEMVEFKVLLGSNSTVHPAAETASFIKNGQMGGFPIGYALHISAADDFPISLSAFPSQTVLQGEAFATIDLDGFLQTQDNDPVVWTATGSVNLTTNIGAGNILSVSANDPAWTGTDSVLITATETGTTNQYTASRYAVFT
;
A
#
# COMPACT_ATOMS: atom_id res chain seq x y z
N MET A 1 -71.25 28.64 -17.75
CA MET A 1 -70.46 27.42 -17.47
C MET A 1 -69.00 27.68 -17.80
N ARG A 2 -68.19 28.08 -16.81
CA ARG A 2 -66.74 28.28 -16.96
C ARG A 2 -66.05 27.10 -16.28
N LYS A 3 -65.34 26.29 -17.04
CA LYS A 3 -64.62 25.11 -16.54
C LYS A 3 -63.38 25.58 -15.78
N LEU A 4 -63.27 25.22 -14.50
CA LEU A 4 -62.03 25.35 -13.74
C LEU A 4 -61.02 24.33 -14.29
N PHE A 5 -59.83 24.79 -14.66
CA PHE A 5 -58.67 23.94 -14.95
C PHE A 5 -57.76 23.98 -13.73
N THR A 6 -57.70 22.89 -12.98
CA THR A 6 -56.72 22.69 -11.91
C THR A 6 -55.43 22.21 -12.56
N ILE A 7 -54.35 22.99 -12.47
CA ILE A 7 -53.00 22.56 -12.85
C ILE A 7 -52.34 21.98 -11.60
N SER A 8 -52.29 20.65 -11.49
CA SER A 8 -51.42 19.98 -10.53
C SER A 8 -49.99 20.01 -11.06
N ILE A 9 -49.14 20.85 -10.47
CA ILE A 9 -47.70 20.80 -10.67
C ILE A 9 -47.19 19.61 -9.85
N ALA A 10 -46.87 18.50 -10.51
CA ALA A 10 -46.12 17.42 -9.92
C ALA A 10 -44.66 17.88 -9.74
N PHE A 11 -44.29 18.23 -8.51
CA PHE A 11 -42.91 18.53 -8.15
C PHE A 11 -42.14 17.22 -8.07
N PHE A 12 -41.52 16.81 -9.18
CA PHE A 12 -40.62 15.66 -9.20
C PHE A 12 -39.33 16.07 -8.47
N LEU A 13 -39.23 15.76 -7.18
CA LEU A 13 -37.94 15.76 -6.49
C LEU A 13 -37.06 14.73 -7.20
N ILE A 14 -36.17 15.19 -8.08
CA ILE A 14 -35.01 14.40 -8.45
C ILE A 14 -34.19 14.29 -7.16
N LYS A 15 -34.34 13.15 -6.49
CA LYS A 15 -33.45 12.75 -5.41
C LYS A 15 -32.09 12.58 -6.07
N ASN A 16 -31.24 13.62 -6.02
CA ASN A 16 -29.83 13.48 -6.35
C ASN A 16 -29.28 12.40 -5.42
N MET A 17 -29.23 11.16 -5.92
CA MET A 17 -28.34 10.17 -5.36
C MET A 17 -26.95 10.77 -5.54
N LEU A 18 -26.29 11.08 -4.42
CA LEU A 18 -24.87 11.38 -4.39
C LEU A 18 -24.13 10.13 -4.90
N LEU A 19 -24.05 9.97 -6.22
CA LEU A 19 -22.95 9.23 -6.81
C LEU A 19 -21.72 10.07 -6.49
N GLY A 20 -20.72 9.47 -5.83
CA GLY A 20 -19.49 10.15 -5.45
C GLY A 20 -18.96 10.96 -6.63
N GLN A 21 -18.75 12.26 -6.43
CA GLN A 21 -18.21 13.11 -7.49
C GLN A 21 -16.87 12.50 -7.92
N VAL A 22 -16.78 12.09 -9.19
CA VAL A 22 -15.52 11.67 -9.79
C VAL A 22 -14.50 12.78 -9.53
N PRO A 23 -13.38 12.49 -8.87
CA PRO A 23 -12.38 13.51 -8.62
C PRO A 23 -11.92 14.15 -9.93
N ALA A 24 -11.94 15.49 -9.99
CA ALA A 24 -11.39 16.22 -11.13
C ALA A 24 -9.86 16.30 -11.01
N TRP A 25 -9.18 15.16 -11.18
CA TRP A 25 -7.72 15.12 -11.19
C TRP A 25 -7.19 15.88 -12.39
N THR A 26 -6.50 16.98 -12.12
CA THR A 26 -5.87 17.83 -13.13
C THR A 26 -4.52 18.28 -12.63
N VAL A 27 -3.59 18.49 -13.56
CA VAL A 27 -2.27 19.02 -13.28
C VAL A 27 -1.99 20.12 -14.29
N ASN A 28 -1.46 21.25 -13.83
CA ASN A 28 -0.92 22.27 -14.71
C ASN A 28 0.61 22.13 -14.76
N PRO A 29 1.20 21.59 -15.85
CA PRO A 29 2.64 21.43 -15.98
C PRO A 29 3.44 22.72 -15.81
N ALA A 30 2.86 23.88 -16.13
CA ALA A 30 3.53 25.18 -16.03
C ALA A 30 3.88 25.59 -14.59
N ASN A 31 3.31 24.92 -13.59
CA ASN A 31 3.60 25.16 -12.17
C ASN A 31 4.88 24.46 -11.69
N TYR A 32 5.54 23.66 -12.53
CA TYR A 32 6.64 22.77 -12.13
C TYR A 32 7.86 22.89 -13.03
N ALA A 33 9.04 22.82 -12.43
CA ALA A 33 10.32 22.90 -13.15
C ALA A 33 10.88 21.54 -13.58
N ASN A 34 10.41 20.44 -12.97
CA ASN A 34 10.95 19.10 -13.18
C ASN A 34 9.83 18.09 -13.43
N SER A 35 10.18 16.98 -14.09
CA SER A 35 9.27 15.85 -14.29
C SER A 35 9.99 14.51 -14.19
N MET A 36 9.20 13.45 -13.98
CA MET A 36 9.59 12.04 -13.98
C MET A 36 8.52 11.27 -14.76
N ASN A 37 8.94 10.30 -15.58
CA ASN A 37 8.02 9.52 -16.40
C ASN A 37 7.84 8.10 -15.86
N PHE A 38 6.62 7.59 -15.98
CA PHE A 38 6.26 6.25 -15.58
C PHE A 38 5.53 5.55 -16.73
N THR A 39 5.83 4.27 -16.91
CA THR A 39 5.01 3.35 -17.70
C THR A 39 4.44 2.32 -16.73
N CYS A 40 3.18 2.47 -16.33
CA CYS A 40 2.56 1.64 -15.30
C CYS A 40 1.57 0.61 -15.87
N GLN A 41 1.35 -0.46 -15.12
CA GLN A 41 0.22 -1.37 -15.28
C GLN A 41 -0.46 -1.55 -13.92
N VAL A 42 -1.79 -1.50 -13.90
CA VAL A 42 -2.59 -1.66 -12.68
C VAL A 42 -3.06 -3.11 -12.56
N PHE A 43 -3.01 -3.63 -11.33
CA PHE A 43 -3.48 -4.94 -10.93
C PHE A 43 -4.49 -4.79 -9.78
N LEU A 44 -5.74 -5.21 -10.00
CA LEU A 44 -6.77 -5.29 -8.96
C LEU A 44 -6.80 -6.71 -8.41
N ASP A 45 -6.51 -6.87 -7.12
CA ASP A 45 -6.45 -8.18 -6.45
C ASP A 45 -5.58 -9.20 -7.23
N GLY A 46 -4.45 -8.71 -7.76
CA GLY A 46 -3.48 -9.49 -8.55
C GLY A 46 -3.84 -9.71 -10.02
N THR A 47 -5.00 -9.25 -10.49
CA THR A 47 -5.44 -9.38 -11.89
C THR A 47 -5.26 -8.07 -12.65
N PRO A 48 -4.68 -8.05 -13.88
CA PRO A 48 -4.56 -6.82 -14.65
C PRO A 48 -5.90 -6.11 -14.87
N GLU A 49 -6.02 -4.85 -14.43
CA GLU A 49 -7.26 -4.05 -14.51
C GLU A 49 -6.95 -2.66 -15.13
N ASN A 50 -6.86 -2.64 -16.46
CA ASN A 50 -6.42 -1.48 -17.24
C ASN A 50 -7.52 -1.02 -18.23
N GLY A 51 -8.77 -1.03 -17.77
CA GLY A 51 -9.94 -0.65 -18.56
C GLY A 51 -9.90 0.81 -19.01
N THR A 52 -10.44 1.11 -20.19
CA THR A 52 -10.36 2.46 -20.82
C THR A 52 -11.06 3.57 -20.02
N ALA A 53 -11.92 3.22 -19.08
CA ALA A 53 -12.59 4.16 -18.18
C ALA A 53 -11.79 4.44 -16.89
N ASN A 54 -10.69 3.72 -16.65
CA ASN A 54 -9.88 3.89 -15.46
C ASN A 54 -8.96 5.12 -15.60
N VAL A 55 -8.63 5.73 -14.48
CA VAL A 55 -7.72 6.89 -14.42
C VAL A 55 -6.67 6.62 -13.35
N LEU A 56 -5.40 6.85 -13.68
CA LEU A 56 -4.28 6.81 -12.74
C LEU A 56 -3.89 8.23 -12.34
N GLY A 57 -3.88 8.52 -11.04
CA GLY A 57 -3.38 9.75 -10.46
C GLY A 57 -2.10 9.51 -9.66
N ALA A 58 -1.13 10.41 -9.78
CA ALA A 58 0.04 10.49 -8.91
C ALA A 58 -0.06 11.69 -7.99
N TYR A 59 0.38 11.51 -6.75
CA TYR A 59 0.24 12.47 -5.66
C TYR A 59 1.57 12.70 -4.96
N VAL A 60 1.78 13.94 -4.50
CA VAL A 60 2.76 14.25 -3.45
C VAL A 60 1.97 14.92 -2.33
N GLY A 61 1.81 14.20 -1.21
CA GLY A 61 0.84 14.56 -0.17
C GLY A 61 -0.57 14.64 -0.75
N ASN A 62 -1.26 15.76 -0.56
CA ASN A 62 -2.64 15.94 -1.03
C ASN A 62 -2.77 16.47 -2.46
N GLU A 63 -1.66 16.74 -3.15
CA GLU A 63 -1.69 17.43 -4.44
C GLU A 63 -1.45 16.46 -5.61
N VAL A 64 -2.32 16.53 -6.62
CA VAL A 64 -2.17 15.75 -7.85
C VAL A 64 -0.98 16.31 -8.64
N ARG A 65 -0.05 15.42 -8.96
CA ARG A 65 1.24 15.71 -9.62
C ARG A 65 1.37 15.02 -10.97
N GLY A 66 0.51 14.05 -11.26
CA GLY A 66 0.37 13.46 -12.59
C GLY A 66 -1.02 12.85 -12.74
N VAL A 67 -1.52 12.77 -13.97
CA VAL A 67 -2.76 12.07 -14.31
C VAL A 67 -2.62 11.40 -15.68
N ALA A 68 -3.09 10.17 -15.81
CA ALA A 68 -3.05 9.41 -17.06
C ALA A 68 -4.26 8.48 -17.20
N THR A 69 -4.66 8.21 -18.44
CA THR A 69 -5.60 7.15 -18.80
C THR A 69 -4.84 6.02 -19.51
N PRO A 70 -5.35 4.77 -19.49
CA PRO A 70 -4.61 3.67 -20.08
C PRO A 70 -4.64 3.75 -21.61
N VAL A 71 -3.50 3.42 -22.22
CA VAL A 71 -3.29 3.36 -23.66
C VAL A 71 -3.00 1.93 -24.06
N GLN A 72 -3.76 1.42 -25.03
CA GLN A 72 -3.56 0.08 -25.58
C GLN A 72 -2.31 0.02 -26.46
N VAL A 73 -1.44 -0.95 -26.19
CA VAL A 73 -0.20 -1.24 -26.93
C VAL A 73 -0.11 -2.75 -27.16
N GLY A 74 -0.45 -3.20 -28.37
CA GLY A 74 -0.52 -4.62 -28.69
C GLY A 74 -1.67 -5.30 -27.94
N SER A 75 -1.35 -6.31 -27.12
CA SER A 75 -2.32 -7.07 -26.31
C SER A 75 -2.49 -6.55 -24.88
N SER A 76 -1.81 -5.47 -24.51
CA SER A 76 -1.79 -4.95 -23.14
C SER A 76 -2.02 -3.44 -23.10
N ALA A 77 -2.60 -2.95 -22.01
CA ALA A 77 -2.71 -1.52 -21.75
C ALA A 77 -1.69 -1.06 -20.71
N TYR A 78 -1.22 0.17 -20.90
CA TYR A 78 -0.27 0.83 -20.02
C TYR A 78 -0.72 2.26 -19.74
N TYR A 79 -0.37 2.77 -18.56
CA TYR A 79 -0.49 4.19 -18.25
C TYR A 79 0.86 4.86 -18.51
N PHE A 80 0.91 5.76 -19.48
CA PHE A 80 2.05 6.63 -19.71
C PHE A 80 1.85 7.91 -18.88
N LEU A 81 2.44 7.93 -17.70
CA LEU A 81 2.21 8.95 -16.69
C LEU A 81 3.45 9.86 -16.57
N THR A 82 3.25 11.16 -16.66
CA THR A 82 4.27 12.16 -16.28
C THR A 82 3.90 12.74 -14.94
N VAL A 83 4.82 12.65 -13.98
CA VAL A 83 4.71 13.24 -12.65
C VAL A 83 5.59 14.49 -12.60
N PHE A 84 5.05 15.60 -12.13
CA PHE A 84 5.74 16.88 -12.07
C PHE A 84 6.19 17.23 -10.65
N SER A 85 7.27 17.99 -10.49
CA SER A 85 7.77 18.46 -9.18
C SER A 85 8.60 19.74 -9.31
N ASN A 86 8.76 20.46 -8.19
CA ASN A 86 9.71 21.57 -8.05
C ASN A 86 11.01 21.18 -7.34
N VAL A 87 11.13 19.95 -6.83
CA VAL A 87 12.40 19.41 -6.33
C VAL A 87 13.10 18.58 -7.39
N VAL A 88 14.39 18.31 -7.18
CA VAL A 88 15.18 17.45 -8.08
C VAL A 88 15.15 15.97 -7.68
N SER A 89 14.86 15.67 -6.42
CA SER A 89 14.71 14.30 -5.93
C SER A 89 14.09 14.25 -4.53
N GLY A 90 13.56 13.09 -4.13
CA GLY A 90 13.29 12.75 -2.73
C GLY A 90 11.84 12.93 -2.27
N GLU A 91 10.99 13.60 -3.04
CA GLU A 91 9.55 13.60 -2.77
C GLU A 91 8.97 12.19 -2.96
N MET A 92 8.14 11.75 -2.03
CA MET A 92 7.42 10.49 -2.16
C MET A 92 6.19 10.69 -3.05
N VAL A 93 6.12 9.91 -4.12
CA VAL A 93 5.00 9.84 -5.05
C VAL A 93 4.12 8.67 -4.66
N GLU A 94 2.86 8.96 -4.35
CA GLU A 94 1.81 7.99 -4.09
C GLU A 94 0.90 7.88 -5.31
N PHE A 95 0.33 6.70 -5.55
CA PHE A 95 -0.57 6.48 -6.68
C PHE A 95 -1.98 6.14 -6.22
N LYS A 96 -2.97 6.62 -6.97
CA LYS A 96 -4.38 6.28 -6.79
C LYS A 96 -5.00 5.95 -8.14
N VAL A 97 -5.87 4.94 -8.16
CA VAL A 97 -6.58 4.52 -9.36
C VAL A 97 -8.06 4.75 -9.17
N LEU A 98 -8.67 5.53 -10.05
CA LEU A 98 -10.11 5.58 -10.21
C LEU A 98 -10.53 4.44 -11.12
N LEU A 99 -11.33 3.50 -10.61
CA LEU A 99 -11.96 2.47 -11.42
C LEU A 99 -13.22 3.04 -12.07
N GLY A 100 -13.25 3.07 -13.40
CA GLY A 100 -14.37 3.63 -14.15
C GLY A 100 -15.64 2.77 -14.08
N SER A 101 -15.50 1.49 -13.74
CA SER A 101 -16.61 0.52 -13.63
C SER A 101 -17.58 0.85 -12.49
N ASN A 102 -17.08 1.41 -11.40
CA ASN A 102 -17.83 1.68 -10.17
C ASN A 102 -17.61 3.11 -9.63
N SER A 103 -16.74 3.91 -10.28
CA SER A 103 -16.37 5.27 -9.87
C SER A 103 -15.73 5.34 -8.47
N THR A 104 -15.04 4.30 -8.04
CA THR A 104 -14.30 4.27 -6.76
C THR A 104 -12.82 4.55 -6.95
N VAL A 105 -12.20 5.21 -5.98
CA VAL A 105 -10.78 5.50 -5.95
C VAL A 105 -10.12 4.53 -4.99
N HIS A 106 -9.10 3.81 -5.46
CA HIS A 106 -8.28 2.93 -4.63
C HIS A 106 -6.85 3.45 -4.55
N PRO A 107 -6.22 3.46 -3.36
CA PRO A 107 -4.78 3.66 -3.27
C PRO A 107 -4.05 2.49 -3.92
N ALA A 108 -2.90 2.75 -4.52
CA ALA A 108 -1.98 1.70 -4.89
C ALA A 108 -0.99 1.42 -3.76
N ALA A 109 -0.57 0.18 -3.66
CA ALA A 109 0.43 -0.30 -2.74
C ALA A 109 1.77 0.42 -2.95
N GLU A 110 2.20 0.48 -4.20
CA GLU A 110 3.51 0.99 -4.55
C GLU A 110 3.62 2.51 -4.39
N THR A 111 4.81 2.94 -3.99
CA THR A 111 5.22 4.35 -3.98
C THR A 111 6.57 4.48 -4.70
N ALA A 112 6.86 5.69 -5.17
CA ALA A 112 8.14 5.98 -5.82
C ALA A 112 8.78 7.25 -5.26
N SER A 113 10.10 7.26 -5.09
CA SER A 113 10.82 8.51 -4.84
C SER A 113 11.01 9.26 -6.15
N PHE A 114 10.53 10.50 -6.22
CA PHE A 114 10.70 11.37 -7.38
C PHE A 114 12.19 11.59 -7.67
N ILE A 115 12.56 11.56 -8.94
CA ILE A 115 13.89 11.96 -9.44
C ILE A 115 13.69 12.75 -10.73
N LYS A 116 14.30 13.94 -10.83
CA LYS A 116 14.28 14.78 -12.04
C LYS A 116 14.74 14.00 -13.26
N ASN A 117 13.96 14.08 -14.33
CA ASN A 117 14.16 13.36 -15.59
C ASN A 117 14.22 11.83 -15.42
N GLY A 118 13.76 11.31 -14.27
CA GLY A 118 13.73 9.89 -13.99
C GLY A 118 12.72 9.17 -14.87
N GLN A 119 12.91 7.86 -15.00
CA GLN A 119 11.98 6.97 -15.65
C GLN A 119 11.78 5.73 -14.76
N MET A 120 10.54 5.27 -14.60
CA MET A 120 10.21 4.04 -13.89
C MET A 120 9.24 3.17 -14.70
N GLY A 121 9.55 1.88 -14.77
CA GLY A 121 8.90 0.96 -15.71
C GLY A 121 9.27 1.24 -17.17
N GLY A 122 8.69 0.43 -18.06
CA GLY A 122 8.90 0.55 -19.49
C GLY A 122 7.99 -0.38 -20.28
N PHE A 123 8.31 -0.55 -21.55
CA PHE A 123 7.70 -1.59 -22.38
C PHE A 123 8.74 -2.71 -22.61
N PRO A 124 8.38 -3.99 -22.51
CA PRO A 124 7.03 -4.51 -22.22
C PRO A 124 6.71 -4.64 -20.72
N ILE A 125 7.66 -4.33 -19.82
CA ILE A 125 7.49 -4.51 -18.36
C ILE A 125 7.20 -3.15 -17.72
N GLY A 126 5.92 -2.92 -17.39
CA GLY A 126 5.51 -1.72 -16.67
C GLY A 126 5.88 -1.77 -15.19
N TYR A 127 5.83 -0.60 -14.55
CA TYR A 127 5.78 -0.51 -13.10
C TYR A 127 4.41 -1.02 -12.61
N ALA A 128 4.41 -2.11 -11.87
CA ALA A 128 3.19 -2.74 -11.38
C ALA A 128 2.63 -1.94 -10.21
N LEU A 129 1.38 -1.51 -10.33
CA LEU A 129 0.62 -0.84 -9.28
C LEU A 129 -0.49 -1.78 -8.82
N HIS A 130 -0.43 -2.26 -7.59
CA HIS A 130 -1.42 -3.14 -7.00
C HIS A 130 -2.44 -2.33 -6.21
N ILE A 131 -3.72 -2.51 -6.52
CA ILE A 131 -4.84 -1.96 -5.76
C ILE A 131 -5.67 -3.12 -5.21
N SER A 132 -6.37 -2.87 -4.10
CA SER A 132 -7.25 -3.85 -3.45
C SER A 132 -8.69 -3.40 -3.52
N ALA A 133 -9.62 -4.26 -3.94
CA ALA A 133 -11.04 -3.92 -3.94
C ALA A 133 -11.59 -3.69 -2.53
N ALA A 134 -10.96 -4.34 -1.53
CA ALA A 134 -11.31 -4.25 -0.12
C ALA A 134 -10.46 -3.23 0.65
N ASP A 135 -9.52 -2.54 -0.02
CA ASP A 135 -8.46 -1.75 0.60
C ASP A 135 -7.66 -2.54 1.67
N ASP A 136 -7.52 -3.85 1.43
CA ASP A 136 -6.81 -4.85 2.25
C ASP A 136 -5.53 -5.25 1.51
N PHE A 137 -4.36 -4.95 2.08
CA PHE A 137 -3.04 -5.06 1.45
C PHE A 137 -2.12 -6.02 2.20
N PRO A 138 -1.21 -6.73 1.50
CA PRO A 138 -0.31 -7.67 2.15
C PRO A 138 0.74 -6.99 3.03
N ILE A 139 0.92 -7.53 4.24
CA ILE A 139 2.03 -7.16 5.13
C ILE A 139 3.38 -7.80 4.75
N SER A 140 4.47 -7.18 5.18
CA SER A 140 5.81 -7.76 5.14
C SER A 140 6.67 -7.37 6.36
N LEU A 141 7.77 -8.09 6.60
CA LEU A 141 8.68 -7.84 7.72
C LEU A 141 10.10 -7.49 7.24
N SER A 142 10.65 -6.41 7.80
CA SER A 142 12.07 -6.05 7.64
C SER A 142 12.98 -6.92 8.53
N ALA A 143 14.31 -6.70 8.48
CA ALA A 143 15.27 -7.56 9.17
C ALA A 143 15.27 -7.33 10.67
N PHE A 144 14.98 -8.38 11.44
CA PHE A 144 15.27 -8.35 12.87
C PHE A 144 16.78 -8.36 13.11
N PRO A 145 17.29 -7.59 14.08
CA PRO A 145 18.70 -7.58 14.42
C PRO A 145 19.11 -8.94 14.98
N SER A 146 20.22 -9.49 14.48
CA SER A 146 20.87 -10.61 15.15
C SER A 146 21.47 -10.13 16.47
N GLN A 147 21.43 -10.98 17.49
CA GLN A 147 22.00 -10.67 18.80
C GLN A 147 23.04 -11.70 19.19
N THR A 148 24.11 -11.24 19.84
CA THR A 148 25.12 -12.10 20.45
C THR A 148 25.39 -11.59 21.85
N VAL A 149 25.34 -12.49 22.83
CA VAL A 149 25.60 -12.16 24.23
C VAL A 149 26.61 -13.15 24.84
N LEU A 150 27.18 -12.82 26.00
CA LEU A 150 27.98 -13.79 26.74
C LEU A 150 27.05 -14.84 27.37
N GLN A 151 27.57 -16.05 27.61
CA GLN A 151 26.82 -17.12 28.27
C GLN A 151 26.21 -16.63 29.59
N GLY A 152 24.91 -16.86 29.76
CA GLY A 152 24.16 -16.45 30.95
C GLY A 152 23.65 -15.00 30.94
N GLU A 153 24.04 -14.19 29.96
CA GLU A 153 23.50 -12.84 29.78
C GLU A 153 22.15 -12.85 29.07
N ALA A 154 21.33 -11.82 29.34
CA ALA A 154 20.03 -11.67 28.70
C ALA A 154 20.16 -11.02 27.31
N PHE A 155 19.33 -11.46 26.37
CA PHE A 155 19.15 -10.78 25.08
C PHE A 155 18.38 -9.47 25.27
N ALA A 156 18.68 -8.49 24.42
CA ALA A 156 17.91 -7.27 24.34
C ALA A 156 16.51 -7.55 23.81
N THR A 157 15.51 -6.85 24.33
CA THR A 157 14.14 -6.92 23.82
C THR A 157 14.04 -6.31 22.42
N ILE A 158 13.11 -6.81 21.61
CA ILE A 158 12.84 -6.31 20.26
C ILE A 158 11.42 -5.76 20.22
N ASP A 159 11.27 -4.48 19.88
CA ASP A 159 9.97 -3.89 19.54
C ASP A 159 9.59 -4.32 18.12
N LEU A 160 8.58 -5.18 17.99
CA LEU A 160 8.21 -5.79 16.71
C LEU A 160 7.52 -4.82 15.76
N ASP A 161 6.86 -3.78 16.27
CA ASP A 161 6.07 -2.84 15.46
C ASP A 161 6.97 -2.06 14.49
N GLY A 162 8.21 -1.76 14.91
CA GLY A 162 9.20 -1.10 14.06
C GLY A 162 9.67 -1.92 12.85
N PHE A 163 9.33 -3.21 12.79
CA PHE A 163 9.74 -4.09 11.69
C PHE A 163 8.59 -4.43 10.72
N LEU A 164 7.34 -4.13 11.08
CA LEU A 164 6.17 -4.33 10.23
C LEU A 164 6.17 -3.30 9.09
N GLN A 165 5.87 -3.77 7.89
CA GLN A 165 5.62 -2.93 6.72
C GLN A 165 4.20 -3.25 6.26
N THR A 166 3.32 -2.25 6.34
CA THR A 166 1.93 -2.31 5.89
C THR A 166 1.57 -1.02 5.15
N GLN A 167 0.52 -1.08 4.31
CA GLN A 167 -0.08 0.04 3.59
C GLN A 167 -1.49 0.37 4.07
N ASP A 168 -2.09 -0.54 4.85
CA ASP A 168 -3.32 -0.32 5.59
C ASP A 168 -3.02 -0.22 7.09
N ASN A 169 -4.06 -0.19 7.92
CA ASN A 169 -3.92 -0.17 9.38
C ASN A 169 -4.58 -1.41 10.00
N ASP A 170 -4.48 -2.55 9.32
CA ASP A 170 -5.13 -3.76 9.79
C ASP A 170 -4.46 -4.29 11.06
N PRO A 171 -5.24 -4.64 12.12
CA PRO A 171 -4.65 -5.11 13.36
C PRO A 171 -3.90 -6.43 13.17
N VAL A 172 -2.66 -6.49 13.65
CA VAL A 172 -1.85 -7.72 13.60
C VAL A 172 -1.72 -8.39 14.96
N VAL A 173 -1.66 -9.72 14.94
CA VAL A 173 -1.26 -10.56 16.07
C VAL A 173 0.11 -11.17 15.77
N TRP A 174 0.99 -11.14 16.77
CA TRP A 174 2.35 -11.65 16.65
C TRP A 174 2.51 -13.02 17.30
N THR A 175 3.32 -13.87 16.68
CA THR A 175 3.78 -15.14 17.25
C THR A 175 5.29 -15.29 17.08
N ALA A 176 5.93 -16.00 18.00
CA ALA A 176 7.37 -16.28 17.99
C ALA A 176 7.61 -17.76 18.31
N THR A 177 8.03 -18.55 17.33
CA THR A 177 8.12 -20.02 17.42
C THR A 177 9.41 -20.55 16.81
N GLY A 178 9.61 -21.87 16.84
CA GLY A 178 10.68 -22.54 16.07
C GLY A 178 12.04 -22.66 16.75
N SER A 179 12.21 -22.09 17.96
CA SER A 179 13.44 -22.28 18.76
C SER A 179 13.38 -23.53 19.63
N VAL A 180 14.54 -24.14 19.88
CA VAL A 180 14.70 -25.33 20.75
C VAL A 180 15.36 -24.95 22.07
N ASN A 181 16.32 -24.03 22.03
CA ASN A 181 17.13 -23.62 23.17
C ASN A 181 16.68 -22.28 23.76
N LEU A 182 15.69 -21.63 23.16
CA LEU A 182 15.21 -20.31 23.56
C LEU A 182 13.73 -20.35 23.95
N THR A 183 13.38 -19.60 24.99
CA THR A 183 12.01 -19.23 25.36
C THR A 183 11.73 -17.83 24.87
N THR A 184 10.57 -17.65 24.24
CA THR A 184 10.06 -16.38 23.71
C THR A 184 8.83 -15.94 24.48
N ASN A 185 8.67 -14.63 24.65
CA ASN A 185 7.44 -14.03 25.17
C ASN A 185 7.21 -12.69 24.46
N ILE A 186 5.98 -12.44 24.01
CA ILE A 186 5.59 -11.17 23.40
C ILE A 186 4.66 -10.47 24.39
N GLY A 187 5.16 -9.38 24.98
CA GLY A 187 4.45 -8.61 26.00
C GLY A 187 3.58 -7.49 25.42
N ALA A 188 3.15 -6.58 26.31
CA ALA A 188 2.45 -5.36 25.90
C ALA A 188 3.31 -4.51 24.95
N GLY A 189 2.66 -3.87 23.97
CA GLY A 189 3.35 -3.09 22.93
C GLY A 189 4.16 -3.95 21.97
N ASN A 190 3.78 -5.22 21.77
CA ASN A 190 4.43 -6.14 20.85
C ASN A 190 5.95 -6.29 21.09
N ILE A 191 6.37 -6.17 22.36
CA ILE A 191 7.78 -6.31 22.75
C ILE A 191 8.12 -7.78 22.92
N LEU A 192 9.01 -8.29 22.05
CA LEU A 192 9.57 -9.63 22.14
C LEU A 192 10.74 -9.66 23.14
N SER A 193 10.63 -10.55 24.13
CA SER A 193 11.73 -10.98 24.99
C SER A 193 12.15 -12.40 24.65
N VAL A 194 13.46 -12.66 24.62
CA VAL A 194 14.06 -13.97 24.34
C VAL A 194 15.05 -14.30 25.45
N SER A 195 15.04 -15.55 25.91
CA SER A 195 15.98 -16.04 26.93
C SER A 195 16.40 -17.47 26.61
N ALA A 196 17.63 -17.84 26.97
CA ALA A 196 18.06 -19.22 26.88
C ALA A 196 17.31 -20.09 27.90
N ASN A 197 16.84 -21.26 27.47
CA ASN A 197 16.15 -22.23 28.33
C ASN A 197 17.09 -22.78 29.42
N ASP A 198 18.37 -22.94 29.09
CA ASP A 198 19.45 -23.30 29.99
C ASP A 198 20.45 -22.13 30.08
N PRO A 199 20.70 -21.54 31.27
CA PRO A 199 21.70 -20.48 31.44
C PRO A 199 23.13 -20.88 31.04
N ALA A 200 23.44 -22.18 30.99
CA ALA A 200 24.71 -22.71 30.51
C ALA A 200 24.72 -22.98 28.99
N TRP A 201 23.62 -22.71 28.27
CA TRP A 201 23.59 -22.88 26.83
C TRP A 201 24.61 -21.95 26.13
N THR A 202 25.28 -22.51 25.14
CA THR A 202 26.11 -21.78 24.19
C THR A 202 25.79 -22.30 22.80
N GLY A 203 25.70 -21.43 21.80
CA GLY A 203 25.47 -21.87 20.44
C GLY A 203 24.80 -20.80 19.61
N THR A 204 24.01 -21.22 18.64
CA THR A 204 23.17 -20.31 17.88
C THR A 204 21.83 -20.99 17.67
N ASP A 205 20.77 -20.23 17.88
CA ASP A 205 19.40 -20.67 17.62
C ASP A 205 18.63 -19.51 16.98
N SER A 206 17.48 -19.82 16.40
CA SER A 206 16.67 -18.85 15.67
C SER A 206 15.21 -18.93 16.09
N VAL A 207 14.56 -17.77 16.11
CA VAL A 207 13.13 -17.64 16.37
C VAL A 207 12.45 -17.21 15.07
N LEU A 208 11.45 -17.97 14.62
CA LEU A 208 10.54 -17.58 13.55
C LEU A 208 9.48 -16.65 14.13
N ILE A 209 9.57 -15.36 13.80
CA ILE A 209 8.60 -14.36 14.19
C ILE A 209 7.59 -14.21 13.04
N THR A 210 6.29 -14.23 13.35
CA THR A 210 5.21 -14.09 12.38
C THR A 210 4.24 -13.01 12.82
N ALA A 211 3.94 -12.07 11.93
CA ALA A 211 2.79 -11.18 12.03
C ALA A 211 1.63 -11.78 11.20
N THR A 212 0.43 -11.75 11.77
CA THR A 212 -0.80 -12.19 11.11
C THR A 212 -1.85 -11.11 11.29
N GLU A 213 -2.36 -10.56 10.19
CA GLU A 213 -3.52 -9.67 10.22
C GLU A 213 -4.75 -10.37 10.79
N THR A 214 -5.60 -9.58 11.41
CA THR A 214 -6.86 -10.01 12.00
C THR A 214 -7.97 -9.03 11.64
N GLY A 215 -9.19 -9.53 11.48
CA GLY A 215 -10.35 -8.70 11.17
C GLY A 215 -10.57 -8.43 9.67
N THR A 216 -9.66 -8.89 8.81
CA THR A 216 -9.83 -8.85 7.34
C THR A 216 -10.19 -10.21 6.76
N THR A 217 -10.56 -10.21 5.47
CA THR A 217 -10.95 -11.44 4.76
C THR A 217 -9.72 -12.27 4.41
N ASN A 218 -8.62 -11.63 4.02
CA ASN A 218 -7.42 -12.33 3.56
C ASN A 218 -6.50 -12.77 4.71
N GLN A 219 -6.45 -12.02 5.82
CA GLN A 219 -5.58 -12.28 6.97
C GLN A 219 -4.14 -12.52 6.53
N TYR A 220 -3.52 -11.54 5.86
CA TYR A 220 -2.17 -11.71 5.35
C TYR A 220 -1.19 -11.99 6.48
N THR A 221 -0.13 -12.72 6.12
CA THR A 221 0.90 -13.14 7.07
C THR A 221 2.28 -12.87 6.51
N ALA A 222 3.18 -12.48 7.40
CA ALA A 222 4.59 -12.33 7.08
C ALA A 222 5.43 -12.95 8.20
N SER A 223 6.43 -13.74 7.82
CA SER A 223 7.32 -14.41 8.76
C SER A 223 8.78 -14.14 8.45
N ARG A 224 9.60 -13.98 9.50
CA ARG A 224 11.06 -13.81 9.36
C ARG A 224 11.79 -14.33 10.59
N TYR A 225 12.99 -14.88 10.37
CA TYR A 225 13.85 -15.36 11.44
C TYR A 225 14.64 -14.22 12.09
N ALA A 226 14.73 -14.26 13.42
CA ALA A 226 15.74 -13.55 14.21
C ALA A 226 16.75 -14.58 14.76
N VAL A 227 18.04 -14.21 14.76
CA VAL A 227 19.14 -15.10 15.15
C VAL A 227 19.75 -14.64 16.47
N PHE A 228 19.95 -15.59 17.38
CA PHE A 228 20.49 -15.36 18.72
C PHE A 228 21.68 -16.29 18.98
N THR A 229 22.78 -15.73 19.47
CA THR A 229 24.05 -16.42 19.74
C THR A 229 24.49 -16.19 21.17
#